data_AF-A0A6I5QSB6-F1
#
_entry.id   AF-A0A6I5QSB6-F1
#
_cell.length_a   1.000
_cell.length_b   1.000
_cell.length_c   1.000
_cell.angle_alpha   90.00
_cell.angle_beta   90.00
_cell.angle_gamma   90.00
#
_symmetry.space_group_name_H-M   'P 1'
#
loop_
_entity.id
_entity.type
_entity.pdbx_description
1 polymer ?
#
loop_
_entity_poly.entity_id
_entity_poly.type
_entity_poly.pdbx_seq_one_letter_code
_entity_poly.pdbx_strand_id
1 'polypeptide(L)' 'MKPKPFVEDLGFTSGAENLNGRLAMLAFAVAIGVELVTGHGFLGFLRLI' A
#
# COMPACT_ATOMS: atom_id res chain seq x y z
N MET A 1 -17.92 -10.22 29.06
CA MET A 1 -17.08 -10.05 27.86
C MET A 1 -16.36 -11.36 27.62
N LYS A 2 -16.65 -12.09 26.53
CA LYS A 2 -15.84 -13.26 26.17
C LYS A 2 -14.50 -12.73 25.62
N PRO A 3 -13.35 -13.16 26.14
CA PRO A 3 -12.07 -12.75 25.60
C PRO A 3 -12.02 -13.20 24.14
N LYS A 4 -11.86 -12.25 23.21
CA LYS A 4 -11.61 -12.57 21.81
C LYS A 4 -10.25 -13.25 21.73
N PRO A 5 -10.13 -14.42 21.10
CA PRO A 5 -8.85 -15.10 20.96
C PRO A 5 -7.84 -14.16 20.28
N PHE A 6 -6.62 -14.09 20.81
CA PHE A 6 -5.49 -13.30 20.28
C PHE A 6 -5.04 -13.69 18.86
N VAL A 7 -5.82 -14.52 18.15
CA VAL A 7 -5.54 -15.06 16.81
C VAL A 7 -6.21 -14.21 15.70
N GLU A 8 -7.15 -13.33 16.04
CA GLU A 8 -7.79 -12.39 15.09
C GLU A 8 -6.85 -11.23 14.65
N ASP A 9 -5.68 -11.08 15.28
CA ASP A 9 -4.76 -9.94 15.07
C ASP A 9 -3.86 -10.09 13.83
N LEU A 10 -3.78 -11.29 13.24
CA LEU A 10 -2.97 -11.59 12.05
C LEU A 10 -3.76 -11.59 10.73
N GLY A 11 -5.08 -11.37 10.77
CA GLY A 11 -5.96 -11.42 9.59
C GLY A 11 -6.73 -10.12 9.42
N PHE A 12 -6.68 -9.54 8.22
CA PHE A 12 -7.44 -8.38 7.71
C PHE A 12 -8.51 -7.81 8.66
N THR A 13 -8.08 -7.15 9.74
CA THR A 13 -8.97 -6.41 10.64
C THR A 13 -9.31 -5.08 9.98
N SER A 14 -10.51 -4.53 10.22
CA SER A 14 -10.94 -3.28 9.56
C SER A 14 -9.98 -2.10 9.78
N GLY A 15 -9.22 -2.12 10.89
CA GLY A 15 -8.13 -1.18 11.13
C GLY A 15 -6.94 -1.36 10.16
N ALA A 16 -6.50 -2.59 9.95
CA ALA A 16 -5.39 -2.92 9.04
C ALA A 16 -5.77 -2.69 7.57
N GLU A 17 -7.02 -2.97 7.18
CA GLU A 17 -7.51 -2.71 5.81
C GLU A 17 -7.51 -1.21 5.47
N ASN A 18 -7.99 -0.36 6.37
CA ASN A 18 -8.01 1.09 6.15
C ASN A 18 -6.58 1.66 6.13
N LEU A 19 -5.69 1.13 6.97
CA LEU A 19 -4.28 1.54 7.02
C LEU A 19 -3.53 1.11 5.75
N ASN A 20 -3.70 -0.13 5.30
CA ASN A 20 -3.14 -0.63 4.04
C ASN A 20 -3.69 0.10 2.82
N GLY A 21 -5.01 0.37 2.80
CA GLY A 21 -5.64 1.12 1.71
C GLY A 21 -5.10 2.55 1.57
N ARG A 22 -4.88 3.26 2.68
CA ARG A 22 -4.27 4.60 2.67
C ARG A 22 -2.82 4.58 2.21
N LEU A 23 -2.04 3.60 2.68
CA LEU A 23 -0.68 3.40 2.21
C LEU A 23 -0.63 3.13 0.70
N ALA A 24 -1.56 2.33 0.18
CA ALA A 24 -1.65 2.07 -1.26
C ALA A 24 -1.95 3.34 -2.08
N MET A 25 -2.89 4.17 -1.61
CA MET A 25 -3.21 5.45 -2.28
C MET A 25 -2.01 6.41 -2.28
N LEU A 26 -1.26 6.50 -1.17
CA LEU A 26 -0.05 7.30 -1.08
C LEU A 26 1.07 6.75 -1.98
N ALA A 27 1.28 5.43 -1.96
CA ALA A 27 2.26 4.78 -2.83
C ALA A 27 1.97 5.05 -4.31
N PHE A 28 0.69 5.01 -4.71
CA PHE A 28 0.27 5.33 -6.07
C PHE A 28 0.50 6.80 -6.44
N ALA A 29 0.12 7.74 -5.56
CA ALA A 29 0.36 9.17 -5.80
C ALA A 29 1.87 9.50 -5.89
N VAL A 30 2.69 8.87 -5.04
CA VAL A 30 4.15 9.00 -5.07
C VAL A 30 4.72 8.39 -6.34
N ALA A 31 4.23 7.23 -6.78
CA ALA A 31 4.68 6.60 -8.02
C ALA A 31 4.46 7.54 -9.22
N ILE A 32 3.26 8.12 -9.35
CA ILE A 32 2.97 9.12 -10.41
C ILE A 32 3.87 10.35 -10.27
N GLY A 33 4.06 10.87 -9.05
CA GLY A 33 4.93 12.03 -8.82
C GLY A 33 6.39 11.77 -9.23
N VAL A 34 6.90 10.58 -8.94
CA VAL A 34 8.23 10.14 -9.37
C VAL A 34 8.32 10.05 -10.88
N GLU A 35 7.28 9.53 -11.57
CA GLU A 35 7.25 9.50 -13.04
C GLU A 35 7.33 10.89 -13.66
N LEU A 36 6.60 11.86 -13.10
CA LEU A 36 6.59 13.24 -13.57
C LEU A 36 7.94 13.95 -13.36
N VAL A 37 8.61 13.70 -12.23
CA VAL A 37 9.90 14.33 -11.92
C VAL A 37 11.04 13.70 -12.72
N THR A 38 11.01 12.39 -12.94
CA THR A 38 12.13 11.65 -13.55
C THR A 38 12.02 11.56 -15.07
N GLY A 39 10.84 11.83 -15.64
CA GLY A 39 10.58 11.76 -17.09
C GLY A 39 10.70 10.35 -17.69
N HIS A 40 10.97 9.34 -16.85
CA HIS A 40 10.98 7.92 -17.15
C HIS A 40 9.86 7.28 -16.37
N GLY A 41 8.99 6.52 -17.05
CA GLY A 41 7.89 5.83 -16.37
C GLY A 41 8.42 4.89 -15.27
N PHE A 42 7.60 4.68 -14.23
CA PHE A 42 7.92 3.82 -13.09
C PHE A 42 8.19 2.37 -13.54
N LEU A 43 7.58 1.99 -14.67
CA LEU A 43 7.82 0.72 -15.38
C LEU A 43 9.23 0.60 -15.99
N GLY A 44 9.88 1.72 -16.32
CA GLY A 44 11.28 1.75 -16.72
C GLY A 44 12.23 1.52 -15.54
N PHE A 45 11.86 1.96 -14.33
CA PHE A 45 12.61 1.65 -13.11
C PHE A 45 12.51 0.17 -12.72
N LEU A 46 11.32 -0.44 -12.92
CA LEU A 46 11.10 -1.87 -12.69
C LEU A 46 11.65 -2.76 -13.83
N ARG A 47 12.34 -2.20 -14.82
CA ARG A 47 12.94 -2.91 -15.98
C ARG A 47 11.95 -3.89 -16.64
N LEU A 48 10.68 -3.48 -16.76
CA LEU A 48 9.65 -4.28 -17.44
C LEU A 48 9.64 -4.05 -18.95
N ILE A 49 10.45 -3.11 -19.45
CA ILE A 49 10.75 -2.92 -20.87
C ILE A 49 12.19 -2.43 -21.05
#